data_AF-A0A0G1D1A0-F1
#
_entry.id   AF-A0A0G1D1A0-F1
#
_cell.length_a   1.000
_cell.length_b   1.000
_cell.length_c   1.000
_cell.angle_alpha   90.00
_cell.angle_beta   90.00
_cell.angle_gamma   90.00
#
_symmetry.space_group_name_H-M   'P 1'
#
loop_
_entity.id
_entity.type
_entity.pdbx_description
1 polymer ?
#
loop_
_entity_poly.entity_id
_entity_poly.type
_entity_poly.pdbx_seq_one_letter_code
_entity_poly.pdbx_strand_id
1 'polypeptide(L)'
;MKNSEEGITLYLSVVIMAMVLSVALGISTIFSGQLNVLRNMGYSVIAFYAADAGIENILTIRGAPVNIPTAPLSNGATYEVSVRSAGINGCVAANYCIKSIGSYKETNRAIEVNY
;
A
#
# COMPACT_ATOMS: atom_id res chain seq x y z
N MET A 1 39.23 35.79 -42.05
CA MET A 1 37.88 35.32 -41.66
C MET A 1 38.08 34.06 -40.82
N LYS A 2 38.15 34.18 -39.49
CA LYS A 2 38.49 33.03 -38.60
C LYS A 2 37.89 33.17 -37.19
N ASN A 3 36.70 33.78 -37.05
CA ASN A 3 36.08 34.05 -35.75
C ASN A 3 34.65 33.47 -35.59
N SER A 4 34.08 32.82 -36.62
CA SER A 4 32.71 32.27 -36.58
C SER A 4 32.61 30.86 -36.00
N GLU A 5 33.72 30.10 -35.99
CA GLU A 5 33.76 28.70 -35.54
C GLU A 5 33.78 28.59 -34.00
N GLU A 6 34.41 29.54 -33.30
CA GLU A 6 34.62 29.48 -31.84
C GLU A 6 33.34 29.73 -31.01
N GLY A 7 32.38 30.51 -31.54
CA GLY A 7 31.11 30.77 -30.86
C GLY A 7 30.15 29.58 -30.88
N ILE A 8 30.23 28.75 -31.93
CA ILE A 8 29.33 27.60 -32.13
C ILE A 8 29.64 26.47 -31.14
N THR A 9 30.91 26.29 -30.78
CA THR A 9 31.33 25.26 -29.82
C THR A 9 30.78 25.52 -28.42
N LEU A 10 30.77 26.79 -27.99
CA LEU A 10 30.19 27.20 -26.71
C LEU A 10 28.65 27.04 -26.70
N TYR A 11 28.00 27.38 -27.81
CA TYR A 11 26.56 27.18 -27.93
C TYR A 11 26.19 25.69 -27.84
N LEU A 12 26.91 24.83 -28.55
CA LEU A 12 26.66 23.39 -28.54
C LEU A 12 26.88 22.78 -27.15
N SER A 13 27.93 23.19 -26.43
CA SER A 13 28.20 22.67 -25.08
C SER A 13 27.12 23.07 -24.08
N VAL A 14 26.61 24.31 -24.13
CA VAL A 14 25.50 24.77 -23.28
C VAL A 14 24.22 24.00 -23.60
N VAL A 15 23.90 23.78 -24.87
CA VAL A 15 22.72 23.00 -25.28
C VAL A 15 22.80 21.56 -24.78
N ILE A 16 23.95 20.90 -24.92
CA ILE A 16 24.16 19.54 -24.43
C ILE A 16 24.05 19.51 -22.89
N MET A 17 24.63 20.48 -22.19
CA MET A 17 24.55 20.57 -20.73
C MET A 17 23.10 20.73 -20.24
N ALA A 18 22.31 21.55 -20.94
CA ALA A 18 20.88 21.72 -20.65
C ALA A 18 20.08 20.42 -20.91
N MET A 19 20.40 19.68 -21.97
CA MET A 19 19.78 18.37 -22.24
C MET A 19 20.14 17.33 -21.16
N VAL A 20 21.39 17.28 -20.71
CA VAL A 20 21.80 16.35 -19.64
C VAL A 20 21.12 16.72 -18.33
N LEU A 21 21.02 18.02 -18.02
CA LEU A 21 20.35 18.49 -16.82
C LEU A 21 18.86 18.14 -16.81
N SER A 22 18.17 18.27 -17.95
CA SER A 22 16.74 17.92 -18.04
C SER A 22 16.51 16.42 -17.83
N VAL A 23 17.38 15.56 -18.37
CA VAL A 23 17.34 14.11 -18.13
C VAL A 23 17.57 13.79 -16.65
N ALA A 24 18.56 14.43 -16.01
CA ALA A 24 18.85 14.21 -14.59
C ALA A 24 17.69 14.60 -13.67
N LEU A 25 17.04 15.74 -13.95
CA LEU A 25 15.85 16.19 -13.21
C LEU A 25 14.65 15.27 -13.47
N GLY A 26 14.47 14.79 -14.70
CA GLY A 26 13.44 13.82 -15.05
C GLY A 26 13.58 12.49 -14.31
N ILE A 27 14.81 12.00 -14.13
CA ILE A 27 15.07 10.78 -13.35
C ILE A 27 14.78 11.00 -11.85
N SER A 28 15.10 12.17 -11.33
CA SER A 28 14.92 12.50 -9.91
C SER A 28 13.45 12.47 -9.47
N THR A 29 12.53 12.88 -10.34
CA THR A 29 11.08 12.84 -10.04
C THR A 29 10.54 11.41 -10.03
N ILE A 30 11.02 10.56 -10.95
CA ILE A 30 10.68 9.13 -10.99
C ILE A 30 11.17 8.45 -9.70
N PHE A 31 12.40 8.70 -9.28
CA PHE A 31 12.98 8.10 -8.08
C PHE A 31 12.19 8.47 -6.80
N SER A 32 11.77 9.74 -6.70
CA SER A 32 10.94 10.22 -5.58
C SER A 32 9.59 9.48 -5.51
N GLY A 33 8.98 9.18 -6.66
CA GLY A 33 7.76 8.37 -6.72
C GLY A 33 7.97 6.93 -6.22
N GLN A 34 9.10 6.30 -6.59
CA GLN A 34 9.42 4.94 -6.19
C GLN A 34 9.58 4.78 -4.67
N LEU A 35 10.12 5.77 -3.96
CA LEU A 35 10.25 5.75 -2.50
C LEU A 35 8.90 5.65 -1.78
N ASN A 36 7.86 6.32 -2.30
CA ASN A 36 6.51 6.22 -1.73
C ASN A 36 5.91 4.83 -1.91
N VAL A 37 6.16 4.19 -3.06
CA VAL A 37 5.72 2.80 -3.33
C VAL A 37 6.40 1.84 -2.35
N LEU A 38 7.72 1.96 -2.16
CA LEU A 38 8.46 1.14 -1.18
C LEU A 38 7.91 1.27 0.24
N ARG A 39 7.60 2.50 0.66
CA ARG A 39 7.04 2.78 1.98
C ARG A 39 5.66 2.16 2.17
N ASN A 40 4.79 2.24 1.14
CA ASN A 40 3.46 1.64 1.17
C ASN A 40 3.51 0.12 1.20
N MET A 41 4.55 -0.51 0.63
CA MET A 41 4.77 -1.96 0.80
C MET A 41 5.07 -2.33 2.27
N GLY A 42 5.87 -1.53 2.97
CA GLY A 42 6.10 -1.73 4.41
C GLY A 42 4.80 -1.60 5.23
N TYR A 43 4.01 -0.56 4.96
CA TYR A 43 2.71 -0.35 5.63
C TYR A 43 1.71 -1.46 5.33
N SER A 44 1.76 -2.02 4.12
CA SER A 44 0.95 -3.16 3.71
C SER A 44 1.20 -4.40 4.56
N VAL A 45 2.46 -4.68 4.95
CA VAL A 45 2.75 -5.82 5.82
C VAL A 45 2.12 -5.61 7.20
N ILE A 46 2.23 -4.40 7.76
CA ILE A 46 1.63 -4.06 9.06
C ILE A 46 0.10 -4.16 9.01
N ALA A 47 -0.53 -3.61 7.98
CA ALA A 47 -1.97 -3.72 7.78
C ALA A 47 -2.43 -5.18 7.60
N PHE A 48 -1.62 -6.01 6.94
CA PHE A 48 -1.91 -7.45 6.81
C PHE A 48 -1.85 -8.18 8.15
N TYR A 49 -0.81 -7.94 8.95
CA TYR A 49 -0.73 -8.49 10.31
C TYR A 49 -1.88 -8.02 11.22
N ALA A 50 -2.35 -6.78 11.04
CA ALA A 50 -3.52 -6.30 11.77
C ALA A 50 -4.79 -7.06 11.38
N ALA A 51 -4.99 -7.34 10.09
CA ALA A 51 -6.12 -8.16 9.61
C ALA A 51 -6.04 -9.60 10.15
N ASP A 52 -4.84 -10.16 10.18
CA ASP A 52 -4.60 -11.51 10.70
C ASP A 52 -4.90 -11.61 12.21
N ALA A 53 -4.47 -10.61 12.98
CA ALA A 53 -4.82 -10.51 14.41
C ALA A 53 -6.34 -10.44 14.63
N GLY A 54 -7.08 -9.76 13.74
CA GLY A 54 -8.54 -9.73 13.79
C GLY A 54 -9.17 -11.10 13.54
N ILE A 55 -8.64 -11.87 12.58
CA ILE A 55 -9.06 -13.26 12.31
C ILE A 55 -8.74 -14.17 13.50
N GLU A 56 -7.54 -14.09 14.06
CA GLU A 56 -7.18 -14.93 15.22
C GLU A 56 -8.04 -14.61 16.43
N ASN A 57 -8.32 -13.32 16.69
CA ASN A 57 -9.19 -12.92 17.78
C ASN A 57 -10.60 -13.51 17.64
N ILE A 58 -11.22 -13.38 16.46
CA ILE A 58 -12.58 -13.88 16.25
C ILE A 58 -12.66 -15.42 16.23
N LEU A 59 -11.59 -16.09 15.79
CA LEU A 59 -11.52 -17.56 15.82
C LEU A 59 -11.34 -18.13 17.23
N THR A 60 -11.02 -17.31 18.25
CA THR A 60 -11.08 -17.77 19.66
C THR A 60 -12.50 -18.17 20.07
N ILE A 61 -13.53 -17.58 19.44
CA ILE A 61 -14.96 -17.82 19.71
C ILE A 61 -15.68 -18.40 18.48
N ARG A 62 -15.06 -19.38 17.81
CA ARG A 62 -15.56 -20.05 16.59
C ARG A 62 -17.03 -20.45 16.59
N GLY A 63 -17.60 -20.78 17.75
CA GLY A 63 -19.00 -21.21 17.88
C GLY A 63 -20.03 -20.08 17.81
N ALA A 64 -19.62 -18.83 18.07
CA ALA A 64 -20.50 -17.67 18.02
C ALA A 64 -19.70 -16.39 17.69
N PRO A 65 -19.08 -16.31 16.50
CA PRO A 65 -18.32 -15.14 16.11
C PRO A 65 -19.24 -13.90 16.02
N VAL A 66 -18.76 -12.77 16.54
CA VAL A 66 -19.43 -11.46 16.51
C VAL A 66 -18.67 -10.45 15.67
N ASN A 67 -19.37 -9.42 15.18
CA ASN A 67 -18.71 -8.28 14.56
C ASN A 67 -17.85 -7.55 15.58
N ILE A 68 -16.62 -7.21 15.21
CA ILE A 68 -15.71 -6.42 16.03
C ILE A 68 -15.57 -5.06 15.33
N PRO A 69 -16.04 -3.95 15.93
CA PRO A 69 -15.79 -2.62 15.38
C PRO A 69 -14.29 -2.32 15.40
N THR A 70 -13.87 -1.20 14.82
CA THR A 70 -12.46 -0.83 14.73
C THR A 70 -11.74 -0.91 16.09
N ALA A 71 -10.83 -1.86 16.24
CA ALA A 71 -10.06 -2.15 17.43
C ALA A 71 -8.59 -1.77 17.21
N PRO A 72 -7.96 -1.03 18.14
CA PRO A 72 -6.57 -0.62 18.02
C PRO A 72 -5.57 -1.70 18.46
N LEU A 73 -4.39 -1.69 17.84
CA LEU A 73 -3.21 -2.46 18.21
C LEU A 73 -2.14 -1.53 18.82
N SER A 74 -1.19 -2.09 19.57
CA SER A 74 -0.13 -1.34 20.25
C SER A 74 0.83 -0.58 19.32
N ASN A 75 0.91 -0.98 18.05
CA ASN A 75 1.73 -0.36 17.01
C ASN A 75 1.01 0.74 16.22
N GLY A 76 -0.21 1.14 16.62
CA GLY A 76 -1.01 2.15 15.93
C GLY A 76 -1.74 1.64 14.68
N ALA A 77 -1.67 0.34 14.39
CA ALA A 77 -2.57 -0.28 13.44
C ALA A 77 -3.94 -0.54 14.07
N THR A 78 -4.96 -0.71 13.25
CA THR A 78 -6.30 -1.09 13.69
C THR A 78 -6.81 -2.26 12.88
N TYR A 79 -7.80 -2.98 13.40
CA TYR A 79 -8.55 -3.96 12.64
C TYR A 79 -10.04 -3.87 12.91
N GLU A 80 -10.84 -4.31 11.95
CA GLU A 80 -12.29 -4.49 12.08
C GLU A 80 -12.63 -5.89 11.60
N VAL A 81 -13.64 -6.52 12.19
CA VAL A 81 -14.12 -7.85 11.80
C VAL A 81 -15.60 -7.79 11.50
N SER A 82 -15.96 -8.30 10.33
CA SER A 82 -17.33 -8.50 9.89
C SER A 82 -17.61 -10.00 9.75
N VAL A 83 -18.70 -10.45 10.35
CA VAL A 83 -19.13 -11.84 10.40
C VAL A 83 -20.48 -11.96 9.69
N ARG A 84 -20.58 -12.93 8.78
CA ARG A 84 -21.81 -13.27 8.07
C ARG A 84 -22.11 -14.75 8.27
N SER A 85 -23.34 -15.09 8.61
CA SER A 85 -23.79 -16.48 8.66
C SER A 85 -23.95 -17.07 7.26
N ALA A 86 -23.79 -18.39 7.14
CA ALA A 86 -24.02 -19.13 5.91
C ALA A 86 -25.37 -18.78 5.26
N GLY A 87 -25.37 -18.58 3.94
CA GLY A 87 -26.58 -18.24 3.16
C GLY A 87 -27.01 -16.78 3.23
N ILE A 88 -26.43 -15.95 4.10
CA ILE A 88 -26.72 -14.51 4.16
C ILE A 88 -25.75 -13.74 3.25
N ASN A 89 -26.28 -12.80 2.44
CA ASN A 89 -25.49 -11.88 1.61
C ASN A 89 -24.41 -12.56 0.75
N GLY A 90 -24.72 -13.73 0.18
CA GLY A 90 -23.80 -14.48 -0.68
C GLY A 90 -22.68 -15.22 0.05
N CYS A 91 -22.78 -15.42 1.37
CA CYS A 91 -21.84 -16.26 2.11
C CYS A 91 -22.03 -17.75 1.73
N VAL A 92 -21.09 -18.28 0.95
CA VAL A 92 -21.02 -19.70 0.56
C VAL A 92 -20.01 -20.42 1.48
N ALA A 93 -20.44 -20.70 2.70
CA ALA A 93 -19.66 -21.42 3.73
C ALA A 93 -20.57 -22.38 4.51
N ALA A 94 -20.00 -23.32 5.27
CA ALA A 94 -20.82 -24.25 6.05
C ALA A 94 -21.40 -23.59 7.31
N ASN A 95 -20.70 -22.63 7.90
CA ASN A 95 -21.08 -21.93 9.12
C ASN A 95 -21.05 -20.40 8.93
N TYR A 96 -19.86 -19.83 8.68
CA TYR A 96 -19.64 -18.39 8.69
C TYR A 96 -18.64 -17.94 7.63
N CYS A 97 -18.86 -16.74 7.09
CA CYS A 97 -17.88 -15.98 6.32
C CYS A 97 -17.40 -14.82 7.16
N ILE A 98 -16.14 -14.86 7.55
CA ILE A 98 -15.52 -13.87 8.43
C ILE A 98 -14.54 -13.07 7.61
N LYS A 99 -14.71 -11.75 7.58
CA LYS A 99 -13.81 -10.83 6.90
C LYS A 99 -13.21 -9.88 7.92
N SER A 100 -11.90 -9.92 8.08
CA SER A 100 -11.15 -8.93 8.85
C SER A 100 -10.47 -7.93 7.92
N ILE A 101 -10.52 -6.65 8.27
CA ILE A 101 -9.84 -5.56 7.59
C ILE A 101 -8.85 -4.95 8.58
N GLY A 102 -7.56 -5.02 8.26
CA GLY A 102 -6.50 -4.35 8.98
C GLY A 102 -6.09 -3.05 8.28
N SER A 103 -5.86 -2.02 9.07
CA SER A 103 -5.56 -0.67 8.61
C SER A 103 -4.31 -0.12 9.30
N TYR A 104 -3.41 0.44 8.50
CA TYR A 104 -2.25 1.16 9.02
C TYR A 104 -1.91 2.34 8.09
N LYS A 105 -1.98 3.56 8.63
CA LYS A 105 -1.87 4.81 7.86
C LYS A 105 -2.87 4.82 6.70
N GLU A 106 -2.41 4.97 5.46
CA GLU A 106 -3.26 5.01 4.25
C GLU A 106 -3.41 3.62 3.60
N THR A 107 -2.94 2.55 4.25
CA THR A 107 -2.95 1.20 3.69
C THR A 107 -3.92 0.29 4.43
N ASN A 108 -4.80 -0.36 3.67
CA ASN A 108 -5.75 -1.34 4.16
C ASN A 108 -5.48 -2.70 3.52
N ARG A 109 -5.57 -3.77 4.32
CA ARG A 109 -5.53 -5.16 3.86
C ARG A 109 -6.68 -5.93 4.47
N ALA A 110 -7.19 -6.91 3.75
CA ALA A 110 -8.31 -7.71 4.23
C ALA A 110 -7.99 -9.19 4.08
N ILE A 111 -8.46 -9.98 5.04
CA ILE A 111 -8.42 -11.43 5.05
C ILE A 111 -9.85 -11.92 5.21
N GLU A 112 -10.26 -12.88 4.39
CA GLU A 112 -11.57 -13.51 4.47
C GLU A 112 -11.39 -15.01 4.67
N VAL A 113 -12.05 -15.57 5.68
CA VAL A 113 -12.06 -16.99 6.02
C VAL A 113 -13.50 -17.47 6.00
N ASN A 114 -13.72 -18.55 5.26
CA ASN A 114 -15.03 -19.18 5.09
C ASN A 114 -14.92 -20.63 5.60
N TYR A 115 -15.74 -20.99 6.58
CA TYR A 115 -15.82 -22.36 7.12
C TYR A 115 -17.22 -22.71 7.58
#